data_AF-A0A9N9NR35-F1
#
_entry.id   AF-A0A9N9NR35-F1
#
_cell.length_a   1.000
_cell.length_b   1.000
_cell.length_c   1.000
_cell.angle_alpha   90.00
_cell.angle_beta   90.00
_cell.angle_gamma   90.00
#
_symmetry.space_group_name_H-M   'P 1'
#
loop_
_entity.id
_entity.type
_entity.pdbx_description
1 polymer ?
#
loop_
_entity_poly.entity_id
_entity_poly.type
_entity_poly.pdbx_seq_one_letter_code
_entity_poly.pdbx_strand_id
1 'polypeptide(L)'
;QISHDWEEMTAEDFNPVPLALQLLDDSSLGKDYKVFQQTKKNLDRALQFIVDDYYQGFNSSIGAFGGVIQNIGGIVARHKKKMMNNHNMTCKEALVSKRSDLLQLWFRSQQYKEMIRILDLIEEFKGAPEKLEVLLREKHFLTASKLLLESIHALERKEMIGIGALSDLRRYLRAQQSSLHDLLIEELHNHLYVKSAYCDSRWVKYTKDQKKLPSPLMEWNSERETFKMNFMFNTKNKKNLHGENK
;
A
#
# COMPACT_ATOMS: atom_id res chain seq x y z
N GLN A 1 37.22 -40.56 64.52
CA GLN A 1 36.28 -41.68 64.74
C GLN A 1 35.10 -41.62 63.76
N ILE A 2 34.30 -40.55 63.72
CA ILE A 2 33.16 -40.44 62.77
C ILE A 2 33.62 -40.40 61.29
N SER A 3 34.72 -39.70 60.99
CA SER A 3 35.30 -39.63 59.64
C SER A 3 35.85 -40.96 59.11
N HIS A 4 36.11 -41.93 59.97
CA HIS A 4 36.69 -43.23 59.58
C HIS A 4 35.59 -44.26 59.25
N ASP A 5 34.46 -44.20 59.95
CA ASP A 5 33.39 -45.19 59.81
C ASP A 5 32.25 -44.72 58.88
N TRP A 6 32.15 -43.41 58.62
CA TRP A 6 31.04 -42.80 57.86
C TRP A 6 31.49 -41.75 56.82
N GLU A 7 32.66 -41.93 56.20
CA GLU A 7 33.23 -41.01 55.20
C GLU A 7 32.32 -40.78 53.98
N GLU A 8 31.54 -41.80 53.61
CA GLU A 8 30.57 -41.76 52.50
C GLU A 8 29.48 -40.68 52.70
N MET A 9 29.15 -40.30 53.95
CA MET A 9 28.13 -39.30 54.27
C MET A 9 28.61 -37.85 54.09
N THR A 10 29.92 -37.65 53.90
CA THR A 10 30.56 -36.33 53.80
C THR A 10 30.76 -35.83 52.36
N ALA A 11 30.36 -36.62 51.35
CA ALA A 11 30.48 -36.25 49.95
C ALA A 11 29.43 -35.20 49.51
N GLU A 12 29.80 -34.29 48.60
CA GLU A 12 28.91 -33.24 48.07
C GLU A 12 27.69 -33.81 47.31
N ASP A 13 27.83 -34.99 46.70
CA ASP A 13 26.79 -35.72 45.98
C ASP A 13 26.29 -36.96 46.76
N PHE A 14 26.08 -36.83 48.07
CA PHE A 14 25.63 -37.94 48.91
C PHE A 14 24.22 -38.43 48.52
N ASN A 15 24.13 -39.71 48.12
CA ASN A 15 22.85 -40.39 47.91
C ASN A 15 22.44 -41.17 49.18
N PRO A 16 21.34 -40.81 49.86
CA PRO A 16 20.94 -41.45 51.11
C PRO A 16 20.34 -42.85 50.95
N VAL A 17 19.92 -43.24 49.73
CA VAL A 17 19.14 -44.46 49.50
C VAL A 17 19.97 -45.75 49.72
N PRO A 18 21.20 -45.90 49.18
CA PRO A 18 22.00 -47.11 49.38
C PRO A 18 22.42 -47.32 50.83
N LEU A 19 22.70 -46.23 51.56
CA LEU A 19 23.07 -46.28 52.96
C LEU A 19 21.90 -46.71 53.84
N ALA A 20 20.69 -46.19 53.56
CA ALA A 20 19.48 -46.58 54.28
C ALA A 20 19.17 -48.08 54.10
N LEU A 21 19.43 -48.64 52.92
CA LEU A 21 19.27 -50.07 52.65
C LEU A 21 20.31 -50.93 53.39
N GLN A 22 21.56 -50.49 53.45
CA GLN A 22 22.63 -51.19 54.20
C GLN A 22 22.43 -51.17 55.71
N LEU A 23 21.72 -50.19 56.25
CA LEU A 23 21.38 -50.07 57.67
C LEU A 23 20.13 -50.87 58.07
N LEU A 24 19.31 -51.29 57.10
CA LEU A 24 18.08 -52.07 57.31
C LEU A 24 18.30 -53.57 57.06
N ASP A 25 19.47 -53.97 56.55
CA ASP A 25 19.82 -55.37 56.35
C ASP A 25 20.27 -56.01 57.68
N ASP A 26 19.44 -56.90 58.24
CA ASP A 26 19.70 -57.64 59.49
C ASP A 26 20.75 -58.78 59.31
N SER A 27 21.28 -58.95 58.09
CA SER A 27 22.35 -59.91 57.78
C SER A 27 23.71 -59.47 58.33
N SER A 28 24.62 -60.42 58.58
CA SER A 28 25.99 -60.19 59.09
C SER A 28 26.89 -59.31 58.19
N LEU A 29 26.39 -58.88 57.02
CA LEU A 29 27.06 -58.01 56.06
C LEU A 29 26.52 -56.56 56.06
N GLY A 30 25.42 -56.29 56.78
CA GLY A 30 24.84 -54.95 56.95
C GLY A 30 25.63 -54.08 57.95
N LYS A 31 25.52 -52.75 57.82
CA LYS A 31 26.11 -51.82 58.81
C LYS A 31 25.20 -51.78 60.05
N ASP A 32 25.77 -51.89 61.25
CA ASP A 32 24.98 -52.00 62.49
C ASP A 32 24.19 -50.71 62.79
N TYR A 33 22.86 -50.82 62.70
CA TYR A 33 21.91 -49.74 63.00
C TYR A 33 22.06 -49.19 64.43
N LYS A 34 22.43 -50.02 65.41
CA LYS A 34 22.61 -49.57 66.80
C LYS A 34 23.83 -48.67 66.96
N VAL A 35 24.90 -48.98 66.23
CA VAL A 35 26.11 -48.15 66.19
C VAL A 35 25.79 -46.81 65.53
N PHE A 36 25.04 -46.80 64.42
CA PHE A 36 24.58 -45.57 63.77
C PHE A 36 23.69 -44.71 64.70
N GLN A 37 22.78 -45.34 65.45
CA GLN A 37 21.93 -44.61 66.39
C GLN A 37 22.73 -44.03 67.57
N GLN A 38 23.77 -44.73 68.02
CA GLN A 38 24.65 -44.27 69.09
C GLN A 38 25.57 -43.12 68.62
N THR A 39 26.13 -43.21 67.41
CA THR A 39 26.93 -42.13 66.82
C THR A 39 26.07 -40.90 66.60
N LYS A 40 24.82 -41.05 66.11
CA LYS A 40 23.84 -39.95 66.03
C LYS A 40 23.62 -39.29 67.40
N LYS A 41 23.30 -40.06 68.45
CA LYS A 41 23.06 -39.53 69.80
C LYS A 41 24.28 -38.83 70.41
N ASN A 42 25.49 -39.28 70.06
CA ASN A 42 26.72 -38.65 70.51
C ASN A 42 26.99 -37.36 69.74
N LEU A 43 26.71 -37.34 68.43
CA LEU A 43 26.83 -36.17 67.57
C LEU A 43 25.81 -35.09 67.97
N ASP A 44 24.55 -35.46 68.21
CA ASP A 44 23.50 -34.54 68.67
C ASP A 44 23.91 -33.86 69.99
N ARG A 45 24.47 -34.60 70.94
CA ARG A 45 24.98 -34.04 72.21
C ARG A 45 26.19 -33.12 72.01
N ALA A 46 27.13 -33.51 71.17
CA ALA A 46 28.29 -32.68 70.85
C ALA A 46 27.87 -31.39 70.13
N LEU A 47 26.92 -31.49 69.19
CA LEU A 47 26.37 -30.35 68.47
C LEU A 47 25.59 -29.42 69.40
N GLN A 48 24.78 -29.94 70.31
CA GLN A 48 24.08 -29.14 71.31
C GLN A 48 25.06 -28.32 72.16
N PHE A 49 26.14 -28.95 72.64
CA PHE A 49 27.16 -28.26 73.43
C PHE A 49 27.88 -27.16 72.63
N ILE A 50 28.25 -27.43 71.38
CA ILE A 50 28.91 -26.47 70.50
C ILE A 50 27.97 -25.31 70.13
N VAL A 51 26.70 -25.60 69.88
CA VAL A 51 25.67 -24.58 69.57
C VAL A 51 25.41 -23.69 70.77
N ASP A 52 25.39 -24.25 71.98
CA ASP A 52 25.20 -23.48 73.21
C ASP A 52 26.41 -22.56 73.49
N ASP A 53 27.64 -23.03 73.24
CA ASP A 53 28.89 -22.27 73.45
C ASP A 53 29.13 -21.18 72.39
N TYR A 54 28.73 -21.42 71.13
CA TYR A 54 28.92 -20.50 69.99
C TYR A 54 27.63 -19.84 69.48
N TYR A 55 26.54 -19.85 70.26
CA TYR A 55 25.23 -19.36 69.84
C TYR A 55 25.24 -17.95 69.25
N GLN A 56 26.04 -17.04 69.85
CA GLN A 56 26.15 -15.65 69.39
C GLN A 56 26.85 -15.55 68.03
N GLY A 57 27.95 -16.28 67.83
CA GLY A 57 28.69 -16.30 66.56
C GLY A 57 27.86 -16.92 65.45
N PHE A 58 27.19 -18.03 65.75
CA PHE A 58 26.31 -18.72 64.80
C PHE A 58 25.13 -17.86 64.35
N ASN A 59 24.43 -17.20 65.28
CA ASN A 59 23.34 -16.29 64.93
C ASN A 59 23.80 -15.07 64.12
N SER A 60 24.98 -14.53 64.43
CA SER A 60 25.59 -13.46 63.65
C SER A 60 25.90 -13.90 62.22
N SER A 61 26.49 -15.10 62.06
CA SER A 61 26.79 -15.68 60.74
C SER A 61 25.53 -16.02 59.94
N ILE A 62 24.46 -16.52 60.56
CA ILE A 62 23.16 -16.75 59.90
C ILE A 62 22.57 -15.43 59.41
N GLY A 63 22.58 -14.39 60.25
CA GLY A 63 22.07 -13.06 59.87
C GLY A 63 22.87 -12.46 58.71
N ALA A 64 24.20 -12.54 58.78
CA ALA A 64 25.10 -12.10 57.72
C ALA A 64 24.88 -12.87 56.41
N PHE A 65 24.73 -14.20 56.47
CA PHE A 65 24.45 -15.05 55.33
C PHE A 65 23.09 -14.71 54.68
N GLY A 66 22.05 -14.52 55.49
CA GLY A 66 20.74 -14.06 55.02
C GLY A 66 20.81 -12.70 54.33
N GLY A 67 21.58 -11.76 54.89
CA GLY A 67 21.84 -10.46 54.27
C GLY A 67 22.58 -10.57 52.93
N VAL A 68 23.57 -11.46 52.84
CA VAL A 68 24.29 -11.74 51.58
C VAL A 68 23.34 -12.34 50.55
N ILE A 69 22.50 -13.32 50.90
CA ILE A 69 21.52 -13.89 49.97
C ILE A 69 20.52 -12.85 49.47
N GLN A 70 19.98 -12.00 50.35
CA GLN A 70 19.07 -10.94 49.95
C GLN A 70 19.74 -9.93 49.02
N ASN A 71 20.99 -9.56 49.30
CA ASN A 71 21.76 -8.67 48.45
C ASN A 71 22.04 -9.28 47.08
N ILE A 72 22.44 -10.56 47.02
CA ILE A 72 22.63 -11.29 45.76
C ILE A 72 21.33 -11.35 44.98
N GLY A 73 20.22 -11.74 45.61
CA GLY A 73 18.90 -11.76 44.98
C GLY A 73 18.51 -10.39 44.42
N GLY A 74 18.76 -9.32 45.18
CA GLY A 74 18.54 -7.94 44.74
C GLY A 74 19.42 -7.53 43.56
N ILE A 75 20.71 -7.91 43.56
CA ILE A 75 21.64 -7.64 42.45
C ILE A 75 21.19 -8.38 41.18
N VAL A 76 20.83 -9.66 41.29
CA VAL A 76 20.37 -10.49 40.16
C VAL A 76 19.08 -9.91 39.56
N ALA A 77 18.12 -9.52 40.39
CA ALA A 77 16.88 -8.90 39.93
C ALA A 77 17.13 -7.56 39.21
N ARG A 78 17.99 -6.69 39.79
CA ARG A 78 18.39 -5.42 39.16
C ARG A 78 19.11 -5.64 37.84
N HIS A 79 20.01 -6.61 37.78
CA HIS A 79 20.74 -6.97 36.57
C HIS A 79 19.79 -7.45 35.48
N LYS A 80 18.86 -8.35 35.81
CA LYS A 80 17.83 -8.83 34.87
C LYS A 80 16.97 -7.69 34.33
N LYS A 81 16.54 -6.77 35.20
CA LYS A 81 15.79 -5.58 34.80
C LYS A 81 16.59 -4.68 33.85
N LYS A 82 17.87 -4.44 34.16
CA LYS A 82 18.76 -3.63 33.30
C LYS A 82 18.96 -4.27 31.94
N MET A 83 19.21 -5.58 31.90
CA MET A 83 19.33 -6.33 30.64
C MET A 83 18.06 -6.24 29.80
N MET A 84 16.89 -6.42 30.40
CA MET A 84 15.61 -6.31 29.69
C MET A 84 15.35 -4.90 29.18
N ASN A 85 15.68 -3.86 29.96
CA ASN A 85 15.60 -2.48 29.52
C ASN A 85 16.54 -2.19 28.35
N ASN A 86 17.78 -2.68 28.41
CA ASN A 86 18.72 -2.54 27.31
C ASN A 86 18.19 -3.21 26.04
N HIS A 87 17.67 -4.44 26.15
CA HIS A 87 17.09 -5.15 25.02
C HIS A 87 15.89 -4.39 24.42
N ASN A 88 15.02 -3.84 25.27
CA ASN A 88 13.90 -3.00 24.82
C ASN A 88 14.37 -1.73 24.10
N MET A 89 15.44 -1.09 24.58
CA MET A 89 16.03 0.07 23.90
C MET A 89 16.60 -0.30 22.53
N THR A 90 17.34 -1.40 22.44
CA THR A 90 17.85 -1.90 21.15
C THR A 90 16.73 -2.25 20.18
N CYS A 91 15.66 -2.91 20.66
CA CYS A 91 14.47 -3.20 19.84
C CYS A 91 13.78 -1.92 19.38
N LYS A 92 13.66 -0.91 20.26
CA LYS A 92 13.09 0.40 19.92
C LYS A 92 13.91 1.10 18.83
N GLU A 93 15.23 1.12 18.96
CA GLU A 93 16.14 1.71 17.97
C GLU A 93 16.03 1.01 16.61
N ALA A 94 16.01 -0.33 16.61
CA ALA A 94 15.83 -1.12 15.38
C ALA A 94 14.48 -0.85 14.71
N LEU A 95 13.40 -0.68 15.48
CA LEU A 95 12.07 -0.35 14.95
C LEU A 95 12.00 1.09 14.41
N VAL A 96 12.68 2.04 15.05
CA VAL A 96 12.73 3.43 14.58
C VAL A 96 13.49 3.54 13.26
N SER A 97 14.62 2.84 13.12
CA SER A 97 15.34 2.78 11.83
C SER A 97 14.46 2.21 10.72
N LYS A 98 13.66 1.17 10.99
CA LYS A 98 12.71 0.64 10.00
C LYS A 98 11.60 1.65 9.62
N ARG A 99 11.26 2.59 10.51
CA ARG A 99 10.26 3.63 10.22
C ARG A 99 10.77 4.65 9.20
N SER A 100 12.04 5.05 9.28
CA SER A 100 12.62 5.95 8.27
C SER A 100 12.65 5.28 6.89
N ASP A 101 12.98 3.98 6.84
CA ASP A 101 12.96 3.20 5.60
C ASP A 101 11.53 3.10 5.05
N LEU A 102 10.54 2.91 5.92
CA LEU A 102 9.13 2.89 5.52
C LEU A 102 8.67 4.23 4.94
N LEU A 103 9.14 5.37 5.50
CA LEU A 103 8.83 6.68 4.96
C LEU A 103 9.43 6.86 3.55
N GLN A 104 10.67 6.40 3.33
CA GLN A 104 11.28 6.40 2.00
C GLN A 104 10.52 5.49 1.02
N LEU A 105 10.12 4.29 1.44
CA LEU A 105 9.30 3.38 0.64
C LEU A 105 7.94 3.99 0.31
N TRP A 106 7.32 4.70 1.26
CA TRP A 106 6.06 5.41 1.03
C TRP A 106 6.24 6.53 0.00
N PHE A 107 7.28 7.35 0.12
CA PHE A 107 7.57 8.40 -0.86
C PHE A 107 7.80 7.82 -2.24
N ARG A 108 8.60 6.75 -2.34
CA ARG A 108 8.83 6.01 -3.59
C ARG A 108 7.55 5.43 -4.18
N SER A 109 6.68 4.87 -3.33
CA SER A 109 5.36 4.38 -3.76
C SER A 109 4.49 5.51 -4.31
N GLN A 110 4.51 6.69 -3.70
CA GLN A 110 3.80 7.86 -4.21
C GLN A 110 4.37 8.34 -5.54
N GLN A 111 5.70 8.38 -5.69
CA GLN A 111 6.34 8.70 -6.96
C GLN A 111 5.94 7.72 -8.07
N TYR A 112 5.88 6.42 -7.78
CA TYR A 112 5.45 5.43 -8.75
C TYR A 112 3.99 5.58 -9.15
N LYS A 113 3.10 5.95 -8.23
CA LYS A 113 1.70 6.26 -8.56
C LYS A 113 1.60 7.45 -9.51
N GLU A 114 2.34 8.52 -9.25
CA GLU A 114 2.37 9.67 -10.17
C GLU A 114 2.95 9.31 -11.53
N MET A 115 4.00 8.49 -11.57
CA MET A 115 4.58 7.99 -12.82
C MET A 115 3.56 7.18 -13.62
N ILE A 116 2.82 6.27 -12.97
CA ILE A 116 1.75 5.49 -13.62
C ILE A 116 0.65 6.43 -14.14
N ARG A 117 0.19 7.39 -13.34
CA ARG A 117 -0.82 8.37 -13.77
C ARG A 117 -0.39 9.14 -15.01
N ILE A 118 0.89 9.54 -15.07
CA ILE A 118 1.45 10.22 -16.24
C ILE A 118 1.49 9.28 -17.45
N LEU A 119 1.87 8.02 -17.28
CA LEU A 119 1.87 7.03 -18.35
C LEU A 119 0.48 6.75 -18.90
N ASP A 120 -0.54 6.62 -18.04
CA ASP A 120 -1.94 6.44 -18.45
C ASP A 120 -2.42 7.61 -19.32
N LEU A 121 -2.07 8.84 -18.93
CA LEU A 121 -2.38 10.03 -19.73
C LEU A 121 -1.66 9.99 -21.09
N ILE A 122 -0.39 9.57 -21.13
CA ILE A 122 0.35 9.43 -22.40
C ILE A 122 -0.30 8.39 -23.32
N GLU A 123 -0.78 7.28 -22.75
CA GLU A 123 -1.49 6.25 -23.51
C GLU A 123 -2.80 6.81 -24.11
N GLU A 124 -3.55 7.60 -23.35
CA GLU A 124 -4.74 8.29 -23.85
C GLU A 124 -4.40 9.24 -25.03
N PHE A 125 -3.32 10.02 -24.91
CA PHE A 125 -2.88 10.93 -25.98
C PHE A 125 -2.40 10.19 -27.22
N LYS A 126 -1.79 9.01 -27.06
CA LYS A 126 -1.38 8.19 -28.21
C LYS A 126 -2.58 7.75 -29.06
N GLY A 127 -3.74 7.52 -28.44
CA GLY A 127 -4.98 7.18 -29.15
C GLY A 127 -5.75 8.40 -29.71
N ALA A 128 -5.38 9.63 -29.35
CA ALA A 128 -6.09 10.83 -29.79
C ALA A 128 -6.00 11.10 -31.30
N PRO A 129 -4.84 10.92 -31.98
CA PRO A 129 -4.74 11.06 -33.44
C PRO A 129 -5.69 10.15 -34.20
N GLU A 130 -5.80 8.87 -33.81
CA GLU A 130 -6.67 7.91 -34.48
C GLU A 130 -8.15 8.30 -34.36
N LYS A 131 -8.58 8.73 -33.16
CA LYS A 131 -9.93 9.26 -32.93
C LYS A 131 -10.19 10.51 -33.77
N LEU A 132 -9.20 11.38 -33.90
CA LEU A 132 -9.31 12.59 -34.72
C LEU A 132 -9.53 12.26 -36.20
N GLU A 133 -8.76 11.33 -36.76
CA GLU A 133 -8.91 10.89 -38.16
C GLU A 133 -10.31 10.32 -38.44
N VAL A 134 -10.85 9.52 -37.52
CA VAL A 134 -12.22 8.98 -37.64
C VAL A 134 -13.26 10.12 -37.65
N LEU A 135 -13.15 11.08 -36.73
CA LEU A 135 -14.09 12.21 -36.64
C LEU A 135 -14.02 13.13 -37.86
N LEU A 136 -12.82 13.33 -38.43
CA LEU A 136 -12.64 14.11 -39.65
C LEU A 136 -13.25 13.40 -40.87
N ARG A 137 -13.09 12.08 -40.97
CA ARG A 137 -13.72 11.27 -42.02
C ARG A 137 -15.25 11.33 -41.96
N GLU A 138 -15.82 11.37 -40.76
CA GLU A 138 -17.27 11.48 -40.53
C GLU A 138 -17.80 12.93 -40.64
N LYS A 139 -16.94 13.92 -40.95
CA LYS A 139 -17.27 15.35 -41.02
C LYS A 139 -17.81 15.93 -39.70
N HIS A 140 -17.47 15.33 -38.56
CA HIS A 140 -17.83 15.83 -37.23
C HIS A 140 -16.86 16.90 -36.72
N PHE A 141 -16.75 18.02 -37.46
CA PHE A 141 -15.74 19.05 -37.22
C PHE A 141 -15.80 19.71 -35.85
N LEU A 142 -17.00 19.87 -35.27
CA LEU A 142 -17.16 20.47 -33.95
C LEU A 142 -16.55 19.58 -32.85
N THR A 143 -16.82 18.28 -32.90
CA THR A 143 -16.30 17.30 -31.94
C THR A 143 -14.80 17.11 -32.13
N ALA A 144 -14.33 17.05 -33.39
CA ALA A 144 -12.92 16.98 -33.73
C ALA A 144 -12.13 18.19 -33.20
N SER A 145 -12.64 19.41 -33.40
CA SER A 145 -12.02 20.64 -32.92
C SER A 145 -11.93 20.71 -31.39
N LYS A 146 -13.00 20.29 -30.69
CA LYS A 146 -12.99 20.19 -29.21
C LYS A 146 -11.94 19.20 -28.72
N LEU A 147 -11.93 17.99 -29.27
CA LEU A 147 -10.97 16.94 -28.90
C LEU A 147 -9.53 17.41 -29.15
N LEU A 148 -9.28 18.06 -30.28
CA LEU A 148 -7.97 18.60 -30.65
C LEU A 148 -7.51 19.69 -29.68
N LEU A 149 -8.41 20.62 -29.34
CA LEU A 149 -8.12 21.70 -28.40
C LEU A 149 -7.86 21.17 -26.98
N GLU A 150 -8.67 20.23 -26.51
CA GLU A 150 -8.49 19.57 -25.21
C GLU A 150 -7.16 18.83 -25.15
N SER A 151 -6.82 18.10 -26.22
CA SER A 151 -5.53 17.40 -26.33
C SER A 151 -4.35 18.38 -26.28
N ILE A 152 -4.39 19.47 -27.06
CA ILE A 152 -3.33 20.49 -27.06
C ILE A 152 -3.16 21.11 -25.67
N HIS A 153 -4.24 21.53 -25.01
CA HIS A 153 -4.17 22.10 -23.66
C HIS A 153 -3.63 21.11 -22.63
N ALA A 154 -3.94 19.83 -22.78
CA ALA A 154 -3.46 18.81 -21.87
C ALA A 154 -1.97 18.48 -22.07
N LEU A 155 -1.46 18.50 -23.31
CA LEU A 155 -0.02 18.39 -23.60
C LEU A 155 0.79 19.62 -23.18
N GLU A 156 0.16 20.78 -23.01
CA GLU A 156 0.79 22.02 -22.53
C GLU A 156 0.82 22.16 -21.00
N ARG A 157 0.33 21.16 -20.27
CA ARG A 157 0.51 21.12 -18.81
C ARG A 157 1.99 20.93 -18.48
N LYS A 158 2.47 21.59 -17.42
CA LYS A 158 3.88 21.56 -16.97
C LYS A 158 4.44 20.14 -16.82
N GLU A 159 3.61 19.20 -16.38
CA GLU A 159 3.95 17.79 -16.20
C GLU A 159 4.32 17.09 -17.52
N MET A 160 3.68 17.49 -18.63
CA MET A 160 3.84 16.88 -19.95
C MET A 160 4.88 17.62 -20.81
N ILE A 161 5.06 18.93 -20.60
CA ILE A 161 6.07 19.73 -21.31
C ILE A 161 7.49 19.18 -21.08
N GLY A 162 7.79 18.72 -19.87
CA GLY A 162 9.09 18.14 -19.51
C GLY A 162 9.43 16.85 -20.26
N ILE A 163 8.45 16.20 -20.88
CA ILE A 163 8.63 14.95 -21.62
C ILE A 163 8.98 15.26 -23.08
N GLY A 164 10.27 15.10 -23.41
CA GLY A 164 10.79 15.33 -24.76
C GLY A 164 10.16 14.43 -25.83
N ALA A 165 9.81 13.19 -25.48
CA ALA A 165 9.18 12.24 -26.41
C ALA A 165 7.80 12.69 -26.93
N LEU A 166 7.09 13.55 -26.19
CA LEU A 166 5.81 14.12 -26.62
C LEU A 166 5.98 15.33 -27.56
N SER A 167 7.21 15.75 -27.89
CA SER A 167 7.46 16.91 -28.75
C SER A 167 6.95 16.70 -30.18
N ASP A 168 7.15 15.51 -30.75
CA ASP A 168 6.66 15.18 -32.09
C ASP A 168 5.12 15.12 -32.12
N LEU A 169 4.49 14.57 -31.08
CA LEU A 169 3.02 14.55 -30.97
C LEU A 169 2.45 15.97 -30.84
N ARG A 170 3.11 16.85 -30.08
CA ARG A 170 2.76 18.28 -30.01
C ARG A 170 2.84 18.94 -31.37
N ARG A 171 3.94 18.73 -32.10
CA ARG A 171 4.12 19.26 -33.47
C ARG A 171 3.02 18.74 -34.39
N TYR A 172 2.69 17.46 -34.31
CA TYR A 172 1.61 16.84 -35.07
C TYR A 172 0.25 17.48 -34.79
N LEU A 173 -0.17 17.58 -33.52
CA LEU A 173 -1.46 18.16 -33.15
C LEU A 173 -1.55 19.65 -33.55
N ARG A 174 -0.46 20.41 -33.43
CA ARG A 174 -0.40 21.81 -33.90
C ARG A 174 -0.50 21.92 -35.42
N ALA A 175 0.15 21.02 -36.17
CA ALA A 175 0.00 20.94 -37.62
C ALA A 175 -1.44 20.58 -38.02
N GLN A 176 -2.04 19.61 -37.34
CA GLN A 176 -3.44 19.21 -37.54
C GLN A 176 -4.41 20.34 -37.20
N GLN A 177 -4.10 21.18 -36.21
CA GLN A 177 -4.91 22.37 -35.89
C GLN A 177 -4.94 23.34 -37.08
N SER A 178 -3.80 23.61 -37.71
CA SER A 178 -3.75 24.44 -38.90
C SER A 178 -4.50 23.78 -40.06
N SER A 179 -4.25 22.48 -40.29
CA SER A 179 -4.91 21.74 -41.37
C SER A 179 -6.42 21.68 -41.21
N LEU A 180 -6.93 21.52 -39.99
CA LEU A 180 -8.36 21.54 -39.70
C LEU A 180 -8.97 22.92 -39.93
N HIS A 181 -8.23 23.99 -39.63
CA HIS A 181 -8.66 25.35 -39.91
C HIS A 181 -8.82 25.58 -41.41
N ASP A 182 -7.83 25.17 -42.20
CA ASP A 182 -7.87 25.28 -43.67
C ASP A 182 -9.00 24.42 -44.26
N LEU A 183 -9.17 23.18 -43.78
CA LEU A 183 -10.27 22.30 -44.20
C LEU A 183 -11.65 22.88 -43.85
N LEU A 184 -11.80 23.49 -42.67
CA LEU A 184 -13.03 24.17 -42.28
C LEU A 184 -13.31 25.37 -43.20
N ILE A 185 -12.28 26.13 -43.56
CA ILE A 185 -12.39 27.23 -44.52
C ILE A 185 -12.82 26.67 -45.89
N GLU A 186 -12.23 25.58 -46.37
CA GLU A 186 -12.63 24.94 -47.63
C GLU A 186 -14.05 24.41 -47.60
N GLU A 187 -14.49 23.74 -46.52
CA GLU A 187 -15.87 23.29 -46.38
C GLU A 187 -16.85 24.46 -46.28
N LEU A 188 -16.48 25.56 -45.63
CA LEU A 188 -17.26 26.80 -45.65
C LEU A 188 -17.34 27.41 -47.05
N HIS A 189 -16.22 27.45 -47.79
CA HIS A 189 -16.22 27.87 -49.19
C HIS A 189 -17.07 26.94 -50.05
N ASN A 190 -17.05 25.63 -49.78
CA ASN A 190 -17.97 24.70 -50.43
C ASN A 190 -19.41 25.05 -50.05
N HIS A 191 -19.76 25.27 -48.79
CA HIS A 191 -21.14 25.64 -48.44
C HIS A 191 -21.59 27.02 -48.95
N LEU A 192 -20.68 27.97 -49.12
CA LEU A 192 -20.97 29.34 -49.53
C LEU A 192 -20.89 29.55 -51.05
N TYR A 193 -19.96 28.88 -51.72
CA TYR A 193 -19.67 28.99 -53.15
C TYR A 193 -20.01 27.73 -53.97
N VAL A 194 -20.34 26.59 -53.36
CA VAL A 194 -21.13 25.59 -54.09
C VAL A 194 -22.37 26.34 -54.54
N LYS A 195 -22.56 26.33 -55.86
CA LYS A 195 -23.86 26.52 -56.50
C LYS A 195 -24.88 25.72 -55.72
N SER A 196 -25.45 26.34 -54.70
CA SER A 196 -26.60 25.84 -54.01
C SER A 196 -27.59 25.43 -55.11
N ALA A 197 -28.22 24.27 -55.05
CA ALA A 197 -29.21 23.87 -56.05
C ALA A 197 -30.34 24.94 -56.19
N TYR A 198 -30.46 25.81 -55.17
CA TYR A 198 -31.30 27.01 -55.13
C TYR A 198 -30.78 28.22 -55.94
N CYS A 199 -29.54 28.20 -56.43
CA CYS A 199 -28.88 29.26 -57.20
C CYS A 199 -28.62 28.85 -58.66
N ASP A 200 -28.46 27.57 -58.98
CA ASP A 200 -28.29 27.11 -60.37
C ASP A 200 -29.56 27.27 -61.22
N SER A 201 -30.73 27.24 -60.60
CA SER A 201 -32.03 27.32 -61.29
C SER A 201 -32.54 28.75 -61.53
N ARG A 202 -31.86 29.77 -60.99
CA ARG A 202 -32.35 31.17 -61.00
C ARG A 202 -31.88 32.00 -62.20
N TRP A 203 -30.77 31.61 -62.83
CA TRP A 203 -30.18 32.39 -63.91
C TRP A 203 -30.53 31.76 -65.27
N VAL A 204 -31.48 32.38 -65.98
CA VAL A 204 -31.85 32.01 -67.35
C VAL A 204 -31.08 32.89 -68.33
N LYS A 205 -30.47 32.31 -69.36
CA LYS A 205 -29.77 33.06 -70.42
C LYS A 205 -30.75 33.98 -71.15
N TYR A 206 -30.42 35.27 -71.29
CA TYR A 206 -31.25 36.25 -71.99
C TYR A 206 -31.38 35.91 -73.48
N THR A 207 -32.60 35.92 -73.99
CA THR A 207 -32.91 35.82 -75.42
C THR A 207 -33.51 37.13 -75.93
N LYS A 208 -33.04 37.62 -77.08
CA LYS A 208 -33.54 38.85 -77.71
C LYS A 208 -35.04 38.67 -78.05
N ASP A 209 -35.84 39.71 -77.77
CA ASP A 209 -37.31 39.78 -77.94
C ASP A 209 -38.20 39.13 -76.86
N GLN A 210 -37.63 38.81 -75.69
CA GLN A 210 -38.40 38.29 -74.56
C GLN A 210 -39.27 39.39 -73.88
N LYS A 211 -40.60 39.31 -74.01
CA LYS A 211 -41.56 40.27 -73.40
C LYS A 211 -42.10 39.87 -72.01
N LYS A 212 -41.75 38.69 -71.49
CA LYS A 212 -42.11 38.23 -70.13
C LYS A 212 -40.88 37.77 -69.37
N LEU A 213 -40.74 38.23 -68.12
CA LEU A 213 -39.67 37.81 -67.22
C LEU A 213 -39.65 36.29 -67.05
N PRO A 214 -38.48 35.63 -66.99
CA PRO A 214 -38.39 34.22 -66.66
C PRO A 214 -39.03 33.95 -65.28
N SER A 215 -39.93 32.97 -65.23
CA SER A 215 -40.71 32.57 -64.05
C SER A 215 -39.95 32.04 -62.81
N PRO A 216 -38.61 31.85 -62.75
CA PRO A 216 -37.98 31.42 -61.51
C PRO A 216 -37.91 32.47 -60.39
N LEU A 217 -38.32 33.73 -60.62
CA LEU A 217 -38.13 34.78 -59.62
C LEU A 217 -39.24 34.89 -58.56
N MET A 218 -40.35 34.14 -58.61
CA MET A 218 -41.39 34.28 -57.58
C MET A 218 -42.40 33.11 -57.51
N GLU A 219 -42.00 31.98 -56.93
CA GLU A 219 -42.93 31.14 -56.15
C GLU A 219 -42.24 30.80 -54.83
N TRP A 220 -42.30 31.74 -53.88
CA TRP A 220 -42.04 31.44 -52.49
C TRP A 220 -43.23 30.63 -51.97
N ASN A 221 -43.16 29.30 -52.06
CA ASN A 221 -44.14 28.41 -51.41
C ASN A 221 -43.92 28.46 -49.91
N SER A 222 -44.73 29.28 -49.23
CA SER A 222 -44.78 29.43 -47.75
C SER A 222 -45.20 28.15 -47.01
N GLU A 223 -45.51 27.06 -47.70
CA GLU A 223 -46.09 25.86 -47.09
C GLU A 223 -45.09 24.70 -46.88
N ARG A 224 -43.83 24.81 -47.34
CA ARG A 224 -42.82 23.73 -47.19
C ARG A 224 -41.91 23.85 -45.97
N GLU A 225 -42.15 24.78 -45.06
CA GLU A 225 -41.39 24.88 -43.81
C GLU A 225 -41.87 23.93 -42.69
N THR A 226 -43.00 23.24 -42.84
CA THR A 226 -43.51 22.37 -41.77
C THR A 226 -43.01 20.92 -41.83
N PHE A 227 -42.41 20.46 -42.94
CA PHE A 227 -42.07 19.04 -43.10
C PHE A 227 -40.61 18.65 -42.83
N LYS A 228 -39.72 19.60 -42.53
CA LYS A 228 -38.31 19.29 -42.16
C LYS A 228 -37.90 19.68 -40.73
N MET A 229 -38.81 20.24 -39.93
CA MET A 229 -38.58 20.49 -38.50
C MET A 229 -38.93 19.31 -37.58
N ASN A 230 -39.39 18.17 -38.13
CA ASN A 230 -39.68 16.96 -37.34
C ASN A 230 -38.58 15.89 -37.34
N PHE A 231 -37.48 16.06 -38.10
CA PHE A 231 -36.37 15.10 -38.07
C PHE A 231 -35.26 15.45 -37.07
N MET A 232 -35.39 16.55 -36.32
CA MET A 232 -34.37 17.05 -35.37
C MET A 232 -34.85 17.20 -33.92
N PHE A 233 -36.00 16.62 -33.55
CA PHE A 233 -36.53 16.72 -32.17
C PHE A 233 -36.93 15.41 -31.49
N ASN A 234 -36.47 14.24 -31.95
CA ASN A 234 -36.69 13.00 -31.20
C ASN A 234 -35.41 12.17 -31.01
N THR A 235 -34.56 12.63 -30.10
CA THR A 235 -33.63 11.76 -29.35
C THR A 235 -33.78 12.03 -27.85
N LYS A 236 -34.90 11.58 -27.27
CA LYS A 236 -34.96 11.27 -25.84
C LYS A 236 -35.36 9.82 -25.65
N ASN A 237 -34.44 8.92 -25.98
CA ASN A 237 -34.56 7.52 -25.60
C ASN A 237 -34.13 7.36 -24.13
N LYS A 238 -35.07 7.64 -23.21
CA LYS A 238 -34.98 7.24 -21.81
C LYS A 238 -35.27 5.74 -21.73
N LYS A 239 -34.22 4.98 -21.42
CA LYS A 239 -34.18 3.93 -20.38
C LYS A 239 -35.35 2.94 -20.29
N ASN A 240 -34.97 1.67 -20.42
CA ASN A 240 -35.48 0.48 -19.71
C ASN A 240 -36.67 -0.27 -20.35
N LEU A 241 -36.31 -1.24 -21.20
CA LEU A 241 -37.03 -2.51 -21.30
C LEU A 241 -36.58 -3.43 -20.17
N HIS A 242 -37.44 -3.72 -19.20
CA HIS A 242 -37.74 -5.08 -18.73
C HIS A 242 -38.74 -5.06 -17.56
N GLY A 243 -39.72 -5.97 -17.61
CA GLY A 243 -40.19 -6.67 -16.41
C GLY A 243 -41.57 -6.32 -15.87
N GLU A 244 -42.46 -7.31 -16.01
CA GLU A 244 -43.41 -7.79 -14.99
C GLU A 244 -44.83 -7.18 -14.83
N ASN A 245 -45.76 -8.14 -14.82
CA ASN A 245 -47.05 -8.23 -14.15
C ASN A 245 -48.31 -7.80 -14.92
N LYS A 246 -48.89 -8.78 -15.61
CA LYS A 246 -50.19 -9.36 -15.24
C LYS A 246 -50.32 -10.80 -15.73
#